data_AF-A0A3D5CK24-F1
#
_entry.id   AF-A0A3D5CK24-F1
#
_cell.length_a   1.000
_cell.length_b   1.000
_cell.length_c   1.000
_cell.angle_alpha   90.00
_cell.angle_beta   90.00
_cell.angle_gamma   90.00
#
_symmetry.space_group_name_H-M   'P 1'
#
loop_
_entity.id
_entity.type
_entity.pdbx_description
1 polymer ?
#
loop_
_entity_poly.entity_id
_entity_poly.type
_entity_poly.pdbx_seq_one_letter_code
_entity_poly.pdbx_strand_id
1 'polypeptide(L)'
;MFRRDAVMSVNGYDESLPYCEDQDLWRRLALAGYEARVIPEPLTRYRIHVGQQSVSKANIQSDNMIFALERFMKAFVDEDAVRPLRLLMTCESILGAEFWDICSSPKVTKEYCQYLTKMLGEIRRKLQLTHTHYSKLEYLIRRHAAYVSLRAWRSSISRQWGASLPMYIFALKGGSSVAFKYHVWIYPIVYIMAPVLLFLRTIKRLASRSLYIQRCYSSIKQITKRSDTIRHWYRKIRYFNTT
;
A
#
# COMPACT_ATOMS: atom_id res chain seq x y z
N MET A 1 -15.81 -17.00 -1.18
CA MET A 1 -16.70 -17.96 -0.47
C MET A 1 -16.13 -18.19 0.91
N PHE A 2 -16.98 -18.44 1.90
CA PHE A 2 -16.59 -18.72 3.28
C PHE A 2 -17.57 -19.74 3.88
N ARG A 3 -17.14 -20.45 4.92
CA ARG A 3 -18.05 -21.32 5.68
C ARG A 3 -18.94 -20.46 6.59
N ARG A 4 -20.21 -20.85 6.73
CA ARG A 4 -21.19 -20.09 7.54
C ARG A 4 -20.78 -20.00 9.00
N ASP A 5 -20.37 -21.11 9.59
CA ASP A 5 -19.92 -21.22 10.98
C ASP A 5 -18.77 -20.24 11.29
N ALA A 6 -17.78 -20.14 10.39
CA ALA A 6 -16.67 -19.21 10.54
C ALA A 6 -17.10 -17.73 10.53
N VAL A 7 -18.08 -17.37 9.70
CA VAL A 7 -18.59 -15.99 9.66
C VAL A 7 -19.46 -15.67 10.87
N MET A 8 -20.28 -16.62 11.31
CA MET A 8 -21.10 -16.45 12.51
C MET A 8 -20.26 -16.32 13.78
N SER A 9 -19.10 -16.98 13.87
CA SER A 9 -18.21 -16.88 15.04
C SER A 9 -17.58 -15.49 15.20
N VAL A 10 -17.51 -14.68 14.14
CA VAL A 10 -17.03 -13.29 14.17
C VAL A 10 -18.18 -12.27 14.09
N ASN A 11 -19.42 -12.70 14.33
CA ASN A 11 -20.64 -11.88 14.30
C ASN A 11 -21.01 -11.30 12.92
N GLY A 12 -20.69 -12.01 11.84
CA GLY A 12 -21.18 -11.63 10.50
C GLY A 12 -20.63 -10.30 9.98
N TYR A 13 -21.40 -9.65 9.10
CA TYR A 13 -21.08 -8.30 8.63
C TYR A 13 -21.45 -7.27 9.69
N ASP A 14 -20.65 -6.21 9.78
CA ASP A 14 -20.94 -5.06 10.64
C ASP A 14 -21.87 -4.12 9.88
N GLU A 15 -23.16 -4.12 10.23
CA GLU A 15 -24.20 -3.33 9.53
C GLU A 15 -23.98 -1.81 9.65
N SER A 16 -23.13 -1.37 10.58
CA SER A 16 -22.75 0.04 10.71
C SER A 16 -21.73 0.52 9.66
N LEU A 17 -21.14 -0.41 8.88
CA LEU A 17 -20.12 -0.13 7.86
C LEU A 17 -20.67 -0.36 6.44
N PRO A 18 -21.40 0.59 5.85
CA PRO A 18 -21.85 0.47 4.47
C PRO A 18 -20.66 0.62 3.51
N TYR A 19 -20.47 -0.31 2.56
CA TYR A 19 -19.33 -0.33 1.63
C TYR A 19 -18.01 -0.71 2.31
N CYS A 20 -17.28 -1.65 1.72
CA CYS A 20 -16.06 -2.26 2.28
C CYS A 20 -16.28 -3.09 3.55
N GLU A 21 -17.53 -3.53 3.80
CA GLU A 21 -17.91 -4.48 4.85
C GLU A 21 -17.18 -5.82 4.71
N ASP A 22 -16.86 -6.22 3.46
CA ASP A 22 -16.11 -7.42 3.14
C ASP A 22 -14.68 -7.35 3.68
N GLN A 23 -13.99 -6.24 3.43
CA GLN A 23 -12.61 -5.99 3.87
C GLN A 23 -12.49 -6.10 5.39
N ASP A 24 -13.46 -5.56 6.11
CA ASP A 24 -13.52 -5.67 7.56
C ASP A 24 -13.78 -7.12 8.02
N LEU A 25 -14.76 -7.81 7.44
CA LEU A 25 -15.07 -9.20 7.76
C LEU A 25 -13.84 -10.11 7.57
N TRP A 26 -13.13 -9.99 6.44
CA TRP A 26 -11.93 -10.78 6.17
C TRP A 26 -10.82 -10.55 7.22
N ARG A 27 -10.68 -9.32 7.73
CA ARG A 27 -9.72 -8.99 8.78
C ARG A 27 -10.11 -9.59 10.12
N ARG A 28 -11.40 -9.55 10.50
CA ARG A 28 -11.89 -10.21 11.72
C ARG A 28 -11.74 -11.72 11.65
N LEU A 29 -12.03 -12.34 10.50
CA LEU A 29 -11.79 -13.76 10.28
C LEU A 29 -10.30 -14.12 10.44
N ALA A 30 -9.40 -13.31 9.88
CA ALA A 30 -7.97 -13.50 10.06
C ALA A 30 -7.54 -13.38 11.53
N LEU A 31 -8.06 -12.38 12.26
CA LEU A 31 -7.80 -12.22 13.70
C LEU A 31 -8.32 -13.39 14.55
N ALA A 32 -9.41 -14.02 14.11
CA ALA A 32 -9.93 -15.24 14.74
C ALA A 32 -9.15 -16.51 14.35
N GLY A 33 -8.08 -16.40 13.55
CA GLY A 33 -7.22 -17.51 13.16
C GLY A 33 -7.71 -18.32 11.97
N TYR A 34 -8.76 -17.86 11.27
CA TYR A 34 -9.20 -18.52 10.04
C TYR A 34 -8.25 -18.22 8.88
N GLU A 35 -7.99 -19.24 8.08
CA GLU A 35 -7.15 -19.13 6.88
C GLU A 35 -7.99 -18.94 5.62
N ALA A 36 -7.47 -18.15 4.70
CA ALA A 36 -8.00 -18.04 3.34
C ALA A 36 -7.07 -18.74 2.34
N ARG A 37 -7.65 -19.25 1.25
CA ARG A 37 -6.91 -19.79 0.10
C ARG A 37 -7.33 -19.05 -1.15
N VAL A 38 -6.35 -18.69 -1.97
CA VAL A 38 -6.57 -18.06 -3.27
C VAL A 38 -6.52 -19.15 -4.34
N ILE A 39 -7.63 -19.33 -5.05
CA ILE A 39 -7.65 -20.18 -6.25
C ILE A 39 -7.14 -19.32 -7.40
N PRO A 40 -6.00 -19.67 -8.05
CA PRO A 40 -5.36 -18.85 -9.06
C PRO A 40 -6.07 -18.96 -10.43
N GLU A 41 -7.39 -18.88 -10.44
CA GLU A 41 -8.24 -19.03 -11.62
C GLU A 41 -9.25 -17.87 -11.74
N PRO A 42 -9.62 -17.46 -12.97
CA PRO A 42 -10.59 -16.39 -13.18
C PRO A 42 -12.03 -16.90 -12.95
N LEU A 43 -12.43 -17.05 -11.68
CA LEU A 43 -13.73 -17.63 -11.29
C LEU A 43 -14.91 -16.66 -11.34
N THR A 44 -14.68 -15.35 -11.56
CA THR A 44 -15.74 -14.33 -11.55
C THR A 44 -15.58 -13.35 -12.70
N ARG A 45 -16.71 -12.88 -13.25
CA ARG A 45 -16.76 -11.79 -14.24
C ARG A 45 -17.47 -10.59 -13.65
N TYR A 46 -16.72 -9.52 -13.39
CA TYR A 46 -17.27 -8.30 -12.80
C TYR A 46 -17.62 -7.28 -13.89
N ARG A 47 -18.88 -6.83 -13.94
CA ARG A 47 -19.33 -5.82 -14.91
C ARG A 47 -18.93 -4.42 -14.43
N ILE A 48 -18.19 -3.69 -15.26
CA ILE A 48 -17.84 -2.29 -15.01
C ILE A 48 -18.81 -1.37 -15.77
N HIS A 49 -19.44 -0.41 -15.09
CA HIS A 49 -20.37 0.56 -15.69
C HIS A 49 -20.34 1.92 -14.97
N VAL A 50 -20.87 2.97 -15.62
CA VAL A 50 -20.78 4.36 -15.13
C VAL A 50 -21.51 4.58 -13.80
N GLY A 51 -22.64 3.90 -13.59
CA GLY A 51 -23.42 3.95 -12.35
C GLY A 51 -22.89 3.06 -11.21
N GLN A 52 -21.63 2.58 -11.27
CA GLN A 52 -21.10 1.75 -10.18
C GLN A 52 -20.96 2.54 -8.90
N GLN A 53 -21.40 1.92 -7.79
CA GLN A 53 -21.35 2.54 -6.48
C GLN A 53 -19.93 2.90 -6.06
N SER A 54 -18.92 2.11 -6.44
CA SER A 54 -17.50 2.39 -6.19
C SER A 54 -17.00 3.72 -6.79
N VAL A 55 -17.70 4.28 -7.78
CA VAL A 55 -17.40 5.61 -8.33
C VAL A 55 -18.23 6.69 -7.63
N SER A 56 -19.52 6.45 -7.42
CA SER A 56 -20.42 7.44 -6.82
C SER A 56 -20.24 7.64 -5.30
N LYS A 57 -19.68 6.66 -4.59
CA LYS A 57 -19.50 6.63 -3.13
C LYS A 57 -18.03 6.48 -2.71
N ALA A 58 -17.11 6.90 -3.58
CA ALA A 58 -15.67 6.70 -3.39
C ALA A 58 -15.13 7.24 -2.06
N ASN A 59 -15.66 8.37 -1.56
CA ASN A 59 -15.23 8.95 -0.28
C ASN A 59 -15.64 8.06 0.91
N ILE A 60 -16.91 7.67 1.00
CA ILE A 60 -17.41 6.79 2.07
C ILE A 60 -16.66 5.45 2.03
N GLN A 61 -16.43 4.90 0.84
CA GLN A 61 -15.65 3.68 0.67
C GLN A 61 -14.20 3.83 1.18
N SER A 62 -13.58 4.99 0.92
CA SER A 62 -12.23 5.30 1.41
C SER A 62 -12.19 5.39 2.94
N ASP A 63 -13.15 6.09 3.54
CA ASP A 63 -13.24 6.29 4.99
C ASP A 63 -13.47 4.95 5.71
N ASN A 64 -14.37 4.11 5.19
CA ASN A 64 -14.64 2.79 5.76
C ASN A 64 -13.48 1.82 5.57
N MET A 65 -12.74 1.91 4.46
CA MET A 65 -11.50 1.15 4.28
C MET A 65 -10.43 1.57 5.30
N ILE A 66 -10.29 2.87 5.57
CA ILE A 66 -9.39 3.39 6.61
C ILE A 66 -9.81 2.85 7.97
N PHE A 67 -11.08 3.00 8.34
CA PHE A 67 -11.63 2.51 9.60
C PHE A 67 -11.36 1.02 9.79
N ALA A 68 -11.72 0.19 8.81
CA ALA A 68 -11.54 -1.26 8.88
C ALA A 68 -10.06 -1.67 8.98
N LEU A 69 -9.16 -0.93 8.32
CA LEU A 69 -7.72 -1.17 8.43
C LEU A 69 -7.18 -0.74 9.80
N GLU A 70 -7.56 0.42 10.32
CA GLU A 70 -7.14 0.88 11.65
C GLU A 70 -7.65 -0.06 12.74
N ARG A 71 -8.91 -0.51 12.65
CA ARG A 71 -9.51 -1.51 13.55
C ARG A 71 -8.68 -2.81 13.59
N PHE A 72 -8.22 -3.28 12.45
CA PHE A 72 -7.35 -4.45 12.38
C PHE A 72 -5.94 -4.18 12.94
N MET A 73 -5.37 -3.02 12.65
CA MET A 73 -4.04 -2.65 13.10
C MET A 73 -3.95 -2.51 14.62
N LYS A 74 -5.02 -2.02 15.29
CA LYS A 74 -5.12 -1.96 16.75
C LYS A 74 -4.92 -3.32 17.44
N ALA A 75 -5.09 -4.44 16.72
CA ALA A 75 -4.78 -5.75 17.26
C ALA A 75 -3.27 -5.99 17.46
N PHE A 76 -2.39 -5.23 16.81
CA PHE A 76 -0.94 -5.48 16.77
C PHE A 76 -0.07 -4.30 17.20
N VAL A 77 -0.64 -3.10 17.30
CA VAL A 77 0.10 -1.88 17.63
C VAL A 77 -0.66 -1.02 18.63
N ASP A 78 0.08 -0.21 19.37
CA ASP A 78 -0.46 0.78 20.30
C ASP A 78 -1.20 1.90 19.53
N GLU A 79 -2.18 2.55 20.16
CA GLU A 79 -3.11 3.49 19.52
C GLU A 79 -2.39 4.66 18.80
N ASP A 80 -1.31 5.16 19.39
CA ASP A 80 -0.46 6.24 18.85
C ASP A 80 0.27 5.84 17.54
N ALA A 81 0.55 4.55 17.36
CA ALA A 81 1.26 4.03 16.20
C ALA A 81 0.33 3.65 15.03
N VAL A 82 -0.98 3.50 15.26
CA VAL A 82 -1.96 3.03 14.25
C VAL A 82 -1.95 3.92 13.00
N ARG A 83 -2.21 5.22 13.16
CA ARG A 83 -2.34 6.15 12.03
C ARG A 83 -1.03 6.27 11.22
N PRO A 84 0.14 6.52 11.83
CA PRO A 84 1.39 6.62 11.08
C PRO A 84 1.73 5.34 10.31
N LEU A 85 1.56 4.17 10.93
CA LEU A 85 1.82 2.90 10.26
C LEU A 85 0.80 2.60 9.17
N ARG A 86 -0.47 2.98 9.34
CA ARG A 86 -1.46 2.90 8.25
C ARG A 86 -1.03 3.76 7.07
N LEU A 87 -0.62 5.00 7.31
CA LEU A 87 -0.16 5.91 6.24
C LEU A 87 1.06 5.35 5.51
N LEU A 88 1.99 4.72 6.24
CA LEU A 88 3.10 3.98 5.65
C LEU A 88 2.61 2.83 4.76
N MET A 89 1.71 1.98 5.26
CA MET A 89 1.18 0.82 4.52
C MET A 89 0.34 1.23 3.30
N THR A 90 -0.29 2.41 3.35
CA THR A 90 -1.14 2.94 2.28
C THR A 90 -0.43 3.98 1.40
N CYS A 91 0.90 4.05 1.45
CA CYS A 91 1.72 5.08 0.81
C CYS A 91 1.64 5.11 -0.74
N GLU A 92 0.99 4.13 -1.36
CA GLU A 92 0.65 4.16 -2.79
C GLU A 92 -0.42 5.20 -3.14
N SER A 93 -1.25 5.57 -2.17
CA SER A 93 -2.33 6.56 -2.30
C SER A 93 -1.84 8.01 -2.16
N ILE A 94 -2.71 8.98 -2.46
CA ILE A 94 -2.43 10.43 -2.27
C ILE A 94 -2.05 10.73 -0.81
N LEU A 95 -2.66 10.01 0.14
CA LEU A 95 -2.42 10.12 1.58
C LEU A 95 -1.02 9.66 2.02
N GLY A 96 -0.30 8.92 1.16
CA GLY A 96 1.06 8.45 1.45
C GLY A 96 2.10 9.54 1.69
N ALA A 97 1.84 10.77 1.23
CA ALA A 97 2.69 11.91 1.51
C ALA A 97 2.59 12.34 2.99
N GLU A 98 1.42 12.21 3.62
CA GLU A 98 1.19 12.60 5.02
C GLU A 98 2.07 11.82 6.00
N PHE A 99 2.42 10.58 5.66
CA PHE A 99 3.37 9.80 6.45
C PHE A 99 4.70 10.56 6.65
N TRP A 100 5.19 11.22 5.59
CA TRP A 100 6.45 11.97 5.63
C TRP A 100 6.30 13.35 6.29
N ASP A 101 5.07 13.84 6.46
CA ASP A 101 4.83 15.03 7.27
C ASP A 101 4.99 14.70 8.76
N ILE A 102 4.56 13.49 9.17
CA ILE A 102 4.78 12.93 10.52
C ILE A 102 6.26 12.56 10.72
N CYS A 103 6.87 11.83 9.79
CA CYS A 103 8.28 11.43 9.82
C CYS A 103 9.19 12.60 9.46
N SER A 104 9.29 13.55 10.38
CA SER A 104 9.97 14.83 10.13
C SER A 104 11.48 14.79 10.29
N SER A 105 12.00 13.79 11.02
CA SER A 105 13.41 13.66 11.38
C SER A 105 13.86 12.19 11.35
N PRO A 106 15.17 11.90 11.28
CA PRO A 106 15.66 10.54 11.28
C PRO A 106 15.33 9.79 12.58
N LYS A 107 15.30 10.51 13.71
CA LYS A 107 14.94 9.94 15.02
C LYS A 107 13.51 9.41 14.99
N VAL A 108 12.55 10.22 14.55
CA VAL A 108 11.13 9.85 14.45
C VAL A 108 10.94 8.70 13.46
N THR A 109 11.60 8.73 12.29
CA THR A 109 11.53 7.60 11.35
C THR A 109 12.05 6.31 11.97
N LYS A 110 13.12 6.37 12.78
CA LYS A 110 13.68 5.21 13.47
C LYS A 110 12.70 4.64 14.50
N GLU A 111 11.97 5.49 15.23
CA GLU A 111 10.90 5.08 16.15
C GLU A 111 9.81 4.30 15.40
N TYR A 112 9.33 4.78 14.25
CA TYR A 112 8.36 4.02 13.43
C TYR A 112 8.91 2.71 12.85
N CYS A 113 10.22 2.62 12.57
CA CYS A 113 10.86 1.35 12.22
C CYS A 113 10.84 0.36 13.40
N GLN A 114 10.95 0.85 14.64
CA GLN A 114 10.81 0.02 15.84
C GLN A 114 9.37 -0.44 16.03
N TYR A 115 8.38 0.46 15.86
CA TYR A 115 6.96 0.08 15.88
C TYR A 115 6.62 -0.95 14.81
N LEU A 116 7.15 -0.83 13.58
CA LEU A 116 7.00 -1.86 12.54
C LEU A 116 7.57 -3.22 12.95
N THR A 117 8.72 -3.23 13.63
CA THR A 117 9.35 -4.46 14.11
C THR A 117 8.50 -5.11 15.22
N LYS A 118 8.01 -4.30 16.16
CA LYS A 118 7.07 -4.75 17.22
C LYS A 118 5.79 -5.31 16.60
N MET A 119 5.20 -4.59 15.64
CA MET A 119 4.00 -5.01 14.92
C MET A 119 4.20 -6.37 14.23
N LEU A 120 5.31 -6.58 13.51
CA LEU A 120 5.63 -7.85 12.87
C LEU A 120 5.71 -9.00 13.90
N GLY A 121 6.33 -8.75 15.05
CA GLY A 121 6.39 -9.71 16.16
C GLY A 121 5.00 -10.06 16.71
N GLU A 122 4.16 -9.05 16.95
CA GLU A 122 2.78 -9.24 17.42
C GLU A 122 1.92 -9.98 16.38
N ILE A 123 2.05 -9.67 15.09
CA ILE A 123 1.37 -10.39 14.02
C ILE A 123 1.78 -11.86 14.02
N ARG A 124 3.08 -12.15 14.09
CA ARG A 124 3.59 -13.53 14.14
C ARG A 124 2.97 -14.29 15.31
N ARG A 125 2.96 -13.68 16.49
CA ARG A 125 2.48 -14.29 17.73
C ARG A 125 0.98 -14.53 17.70
N LYS A 126 0.18 -13.49 17.40
CA LYS A 126 -1.29 -13.55 17.43
C LYS A 126 -1.88 -14.41 16.32
N LEU A 127 -1.32 -14.33 15.11
CA LEU A 127 -1.79 -15.13 13.98
C LEU A 127 -1.08 -16.49 13.86
N GLN A 128 -0.21 -16.83 14.83
CA GLN A 128 0.53 -18.09 14.89
C GLN A 128 1.24 -18.44 13.57
N LEU A 129 1.88 -17.44 12.95
CA LEU A 129 2.47 -17.60 11.63
C LEU A 129 3.62 -18.61 11.67
N THR A 130 3.59 -19.56 10.73
CA THR A 130 4.72 -20.44 10.45
C THR A 130 5.97 -19.62 10.09
N HIS A 131 7.16 -20.22 10.23
CA HIS A 131 8.39 -19.54 9.87
C HIS A 131 8.36 -19.02 8.41
N THR A 132 7.85 -19.83 7.48
CA THR A 132 7.72 -19.45 6.07
C THR A 132 6.75 -18.27 5.86
N HIS A 133 5.58 -18.30 6.51
CA HIS A 133 4.60 -17.20 6.41
C HIS A 133 5.15 -15.91 6.99
N TYR A 134 5.82 -15.99 8.14
CA TYR A 134 6.45 -14.85 8.79
C TYR A 134 7.58 -14.26 7.92
N SER A 135 8.49 -15.09 7.42
CA SER A 135 9.58 -14.64 6.55
C SER A 135 9.05 -13.98 5.27
N LYS A 136 7.94 -14.50 4.70
CA LYS A 136 7.29 -13.87 3.55
C LYS A 136 6.67 -12.52 3.90
N LEU A 137 5.98 -12.42 5.03
CA LEU A 137 5.39 -11.15 5.51
C LEU A 137 6.49 -10.11 5.76
N GLU A 138 7.54 -10.48 6.47
CA GLU A 138 8.68 -9.61 6.75
C GLU A 138 9.32 -9.10 5.45
N TYR A 139 9.54 -9.99 4.47
CA TYR A 139 10.00 -9.61 3.13
C TYR A 139 9.08 -8.58 2.47
N LEU A 140 7.75 -8.79 2.50
CA LEU A 140 6.79 -7.87 1.91
C LEU A 140 6.81 -6.49 2.57
N ILE A 141 6.86 -6.45 3.91
CA ILE A 141 6.92 -5.20 4.67
C ILE A 141 8.23 -4.45 4.40
N ARG A 142 9.37 -5.15 4.39
CA ARG A 142 10.67 -4.53 4.11
C ARG A 142 10.77 -4.03 2.66
N ARG A 143 10.26 -4.79 1.69
CA ARG A 143 10.15 -4.35 0.29
C ARG A 143 9.30 -3.09 0.17
N HIS A 144 8.18 -3.05 0.89
CA HIS A 144 7.31 -1.87 0.92
C HIS A 144 8.02 -0.68 1.58
N ALA A 145 8.73 -0.87 2.69
CA ALA A 145 9.52 0.17 3.34
C ALA A 145 10.59 0.77 2.41
N ALA A 146 11.27 -0.04 1.60
CA ALA A 146 12.18 0.45 0.57
C ALA A 146 11.45 1.31 -0.46
N TYR A 147 10.28 0.88 -0.92
CA TYR A 147 9.48 1.67 -1.85
C TYR A 147 9.01 3.00 -1.24
N VAL A 148 8.59 3.01 0.02
CA VAL A 148 8.15 4.21 0.74
C VAL A 148 9.30 5.20 0.92
N SER A 149 10.51 4.72 1.22
CA SER A 149 11.69 5.59 1.38
C SER A 149 12.07 6.33 0.09
N LEU A 150 11.77 5.77 -1.08
CA LEU A 150 11.93 6.45 -2.39
C LEU A 150 10.95 7.60 -2.63
N ARG A 151 9.93 7.76 -1.78
CA ARG A 151 8.83 8.70 -2.03
C ARG A 151 8.80 9.85 -1.05
N ALA A 152 9.77 9.96 -0.15
CA ALA A 152 9.82 11.07 0.82
C ALA A 152 9.91 12.45 0.14
N TRP A 153 10.63 12.54 -0.99
CA TRP A 153 10.71 13.77 -1.82
C TRP A 153 9.34 14.28 -2.29
N ARG A 154 8.30 13.44 -2.28
CA ARG A 154 6.94 13.84 -2.65
C ARG A 154 6.28 14.75 -1.62
N SER A 155 6.68 14.68 -0.36
CA SER A 155 6.34 15.69 0.65
C SER A 155 7.30 16.86 0.49
N SER A 156 8.60 16.64 0.63
CA SER A 156 9.64 17.65 0.34
C SER A 156 11.03 17.04 0.20
N ILE A 157 11.95 17.77 -0.45
CA ILE A 157 13.35 17.34 -0.61
C ILE A 157 14.03 17.19 0.76
N SER A 158 13.74 18.09 1.71
CA SER A 158 14.28 18.01 3.07
C SER A 158 13.84 16.72 3.77
N ARG A 159 12.64 16.19 3.53
CA ARG A 159 12.22 14.88 4.05
C ARG A 159 13.00 13.73 3.41
N GLN A 160 13.30 13.81 2.11
CA GLN A 160 14.13 12.81 1.44
C GLN A 160 15.55 12.76 2.03
N TRP A 161 16.17 13.90 2.30
CA TRP A 161 17.54 13.91 2.84
C TRP A 161 17.58 13.72 4.35
N GLY A 162 16.62 14.29 5.07
CA GLY A 162 16.61 14.31 6.52
C GLY A 162 15.94 13.09 7.16
N ALA A 163 14.95 12.46 6.54
CA ALA A 163 14.08 11.49 7.23
C ALA A 163 14.00 10.09 6.61
N SER A 164 14.31 9.91 5.32
CA SER A 164 14.05 8.61 4.66
C SER A 164 15.10 7.53 4.91
N LEU A 165 16.32 7.91 5.30
CA LEU A 165 17.44 6.99 5.45
C LEU A 165 17.20 5.87 6.47
N PRO A 166 16.66 6.12 7.69
CA PRO A 166 16.35 5.06 8.64
C PRO A 166 15.36 4.01 8.09
N MET A 167 14.35 4.44 7.32
CA MET A 167 13.39 3.55 6.68
C MET A 167 14.06 2.69 5.60
N TYR A 168 14.97 3.27 4.83
CA TYR A 168 15.78 2.54 3.85
C TYR A 168 16.69 1.50 4.53
N ILE A 169 17.36 1.88 5.63
CA ILE A 169 18.20 0.96 6.42
C ILE A 169 17.34 -0.18 7.00
N PHE A 170 16.14 0.13 7.49
CA PHE A 170 15.19 -0.89 7.93
C PHE A 170 14.86 -1.88 6.81
N ALA A 171 14.64 -1.42 5.58
CA ALA A 171 14.40 -2.31 4.45
C ALA A 171 15.60 -3.23 4.15
N LEU A 172 16.82 -2.70 4.18
CA LEU A 172 18.06 -3.45 3.92
C LEU A 172 18.33 -4.58 4.92
N LYS A 173 17.86 -4.45 6.17
CA LYS A 173 17.98 -5.50 7.19
C LYS A 173 17.26 -6.81 6.82
N GLY A 174 16.46 -6.84 5.75
CA GLY A 174 15.88 -8.07 5.19
C GLY A 174 16.87 -8.98 4.45
N GLY A 175 18.15 -8.59 4.39
CA GLY A 175 19.21 -9.36 3.75
C GLY A 175 19.08 -9.45 2.23
N SER A 176 19.67 -10.50 1.66
CA SER A 176 19.73 -10.72 0.21
C SER A 176 18.35 -10.80 -0.45
N SER A 177 17.33 -11.27 0.27
CA SER A 177 15.96 -11.40 -0.24
C SER A 177 15.35 -10.06 -0.69
N VAL A 178 15.71 -8.96 -0.03
CA VAL A 178 15.23 -7.60 -0.32
C VAL A 178 16.27 -6.79 -1.09
N ALA A 179 17.56 -7.02 -0.82
CA ALA A 179 18.66 -6.22 -1.36
C ALA A 179 18.66 -6.11 -2.88
N PHE A 180 18.31 -7.18 -3.62
CA PHE A 180 18.32 -7.19 -5.09
C PHE A 180 17.09 -6.56 -5.75
N LYS A 181 16.15 -6.01 -4.97
CA LYS A 181 14.93 -5.43 -5.54
C LYS A 181 15.18 -4.02 -6.03
N TYR A 182 14.56 -3.69 -7.17
CA TYR A 182 14.69 -2.40 -7.86
C TYR A 182 14.56 -1.19 -6.92
N HIS A 183 13.60 -1.24 -5.99
CA HIS A 183 13.37 -0.14 -5.06
C HIS A 183 14.52 0.10 -4.08
N VAL A 184 15.29 -0.92 -3.74
CA VAL A 184 16.46 -0.78 -2.88
C VAL A 184 17.61 -0.16 -3.66
N TRP A 185 17.92 -0.70 -4.84
CA TRP A 185 19.04 -0.22 -5.67
C TRP A 185 18.85 1.21 -6.19
N ILE A 186 17.62 1.62 -6.44
CA ILE A 186 17.35 2.97 -6.95
C ILE A 186 17.34 4.04 -5.85
N TYR A 187 17.37 3.65 -4.57
CA TYR A 187 17.32 4.60 -3.47
C TYR A 187 18.44 5.65 -3.49
N PRO A 188 19.73 5.29 -3.66
CA PRO A 188 20.79 6.28 -3.76
C PRO A 188 20.59 7.25 -4.93
N ILE A 189 20.10 6.75 -6.06
CA ILE A 189 19.81 7.57 -7.24
C ILE A 189 18.68 8.56 -6.94
N VAL A 190 17.57 8.09 -6.36
CA VAL A 190 16.43 8.95 -5.97
C VAL A 190 16.83 9.95 -4.89
N TYR A 191 17.67 9.55 -3.96
CA TYR A 191 18.20 10.42 -2.91
C TYR A 191 18.95 11.59 -3.52
N ILE A 192 19.84 11.35 -4.49
CA ILE A 192 20.59 12.41 -5.19
C ILE A 192 19.67 13.22 -6.11
N MET A 193 18.81 12.55 -6.89
CA MET A 193 17.96 13.17 -7.91
C MET A 193 16.66 13.80 -7.37
N ALA A 194 16.44 13.82 -6.06
CA ALA A 194 15.21 14.32 -5.45
C ALA A 194 14.78 15.73 -5.93
N PRO A 195 15.70 16.72 -6.09
CA PRO A 195 15.33 18.04 -6.62
C PRO A 195 14.80 17.98 -8.06
N VAL A 196 15.46 17.20 -8.92
CA VAL A 196 15.06 17.01 -10.33
C VAL A 196 13.70 16.32 -10.39
N LEU A 197 13.47 15.29 -9.57
CA LEU A 197 12.19 14.58 -9.50
C LEU A 197 11.05 15.49 -9.06
N LEU A 198 11.29 16.39 -8.09
CA LEU A 198 10.29 17.38 -7.68
C LEU A 198 9.98 18.35 -8.81
N PHE A 199 10.99 18.87 -9.50
CA PHE A 199 10.83 19.75 -10.65
C PHE A 199 10.00 19.09 -11.76
N LEU A 200 10.36 17.87 -12.17
CA LEU A 200 9.61 17.09 -13.18
C LEU A 200 8.16 16.84 -12.75
N ARG A 201 7.92 16.58 -11.47
CA ARG A 201 6.55 16.42 -10.95
C ARG A 201 5.76 17.72 -11.02
N THR A 202 6.37 18.86 -10.73
CA THR A 202 5.73 20.17 -10.84
C THR A 202 5.36 20.50 -12.29
N ILE A 203 6.29 20.28 -13.23
CA ILE A 203 6.00 20.41 -14.67
C ILE A 203 4.85 19.50 -15.07
N LYS A 204 4.89 18.23 -14.68
CA LYS A 204 3.82 17.28 -14.99
C LYS A 204 2.47 17.73 -14.43
N ARG A 205 2.43 18.26 -13.21
CA ARG A 205 1.21 18.79 -12.59
C ARG A 205 0.67 19.99 -13.36
N LEU A 206 1.52 20.94 -13.72
CA LEU A 206 1.16 22.11 -14.53
C LEU A 206 0.63 21.68 -15.90
N ALA A 207 1.33 20.77 -16.57
CA ALA A 207 0.89 20.17 -17.83
C ALA A 207 -0.47 19.46 -17.69
N SER A 208 -0.70 18.73 -16.59
CA SER A 208 -1.98 18.03 -16.36
C SER A 208 -3.17 18.95 -16.02
N ARG A 209 -2.92 20.21 -15.66
CA ARG A 209 -3.97 21.24 -15.46
C ARG A 209 -4.40 21.88 -16.78
N SER A 210 -3.67 21.66 -17.87
CA SER A 210 -4.12 22.00 -19.21
C SER A 210 -5.19 21.01 -19.67
N LEU A 211 -6.42 21.50 -19.87
CA LEU A 211 -7.55 20.77 -20.44
C LEU A 211 -7.18 20.04 -21.75
N TYR A 212 -6.25 20.61 -22.51
CA TYR A 212 -5.74 20.07 -23.77
C TYR A 212 -4.90 18.80 -23.55
N ILE A 213 -3.96 18.82 -22.60
CA ILE A 213 -3.10 17.66 -22.31
C ILE A 213 -3.91 16.55 -21.62
N GLN A 214 -4.90 16.88 -20.80
CA GLN A 214 -5.81 15.91 -20.20
C GLN A 214 -6.65 15.19 -21.27
N ARG A 215 -7.13 15.91 -22.30
CA ARG A 215 -7.79 15.33 -23.47
C ARG A 215 -6.84 14.43 -24.25
N CYS A 216 -5.65 14.90 -24.62
CA CYS A 216 -4.65 14.06 -25.31
C CYS A 216 -4.29 12.80 -24.51
N TYR A 217 -4.05 12.91 -23.21
CA TYR A 217 -3.73 11.77 -22.35
C TYR A 217 -4.90 10.79 -22.24
N SER A 218 -6.14 11.29 -22.17
CA SER A 218 -7.34 10.45 -22.16
C SER A 218 -7.55 9.73 -23.50
N SER A 219 -7.32 10.41 -24.63
CA SER A 219 -7.39 9.85 -25.97
C SER A 219 -6.31 8.80 -26.20
N ILE A 220 -5.06 9.08 -25.80
CA ILE A 220 -3.96 8.11 -25.83
C ILE A 220 -4.31 6.90 -24.97
N LYS A 221 -4.80 7.09 -23.74
CA LYS A 221 -5.24 5.99 -22.86
C LYS A 221 -6.40 5.18 -23.45
N GLN A 222 -7.30 5.81 -24.21
CA GLN A 222 -8.39 5.14 -24.94
C GLN A 222 -7.87 4.31 -26.11
N ILE A 223 -6.92 4.86 -26.89
CA ILE A 223 -6.23 4.16 -27.99
C ILE A 223 -5.43 2.98 -27.44
N THR A 224 -4.74 3.17 -26.31
CA THR A 224 -3.99 2.12 -25.61
C THR A 224 -4.90 1.01 -25.09
N LYS A 225 -6.13 1.34 -24.65
CA LYS A 225 -7.13 0.35 -24.25
C LYS A 225 -7.69 -0.45 -25.43
N ARG A 226 -7.69 0.11 -26.65
CA ARG A 226 -8.19 -0.56 -27.87
C ARG A 226 -7.13 -1.44 -28.55
N SER A 227 -5.84 -1.20 -28.33
CA SER A 227 -4.75 -2.03 -28.87
C SER A 227 -4.49 -3.25 -27.99
N ASP A 228 -4.72 -4.46 -28.53
CA ASP A 228 -4.43 -5.72 -27.82
C ASP A 228 -2.93 -5.93 -27.57
N THR A 229 -2.08 -5.43 -28.47
CA THR A 229 -0.61 -5.50 -28.36
C THR A 229 -0.10 -4.69 -27.18
N ILE A 230 -0.62 -3.48 -26.97
CA ILE A 230 -0.21 -2.65 -25.83
C ILE A 230 -0.82 -3.21 -24.53
N ARG A 231 -2.04 -3.76 -24.58
CA ARG A 231 -2.64 -4.43 -23.42
C ARG A 231 -1.81 -5.65 -22.97
N HIS A 232 -1.25 -6.40 -23.91
CA HIS A 232 -0.33 -7.51 -23.63
C HIS A 232 0.94 -7.02 -22.90
N TRP A 233 1.61 -5.99 -23.42
CA TRP A 233 2.81 -5.42 -22.79
C TRP A 233 2.53 -4.76 -21.44
N TYR A 234 1.41 -4.04 -21.31
CA TYR A 234 1.02 -3.40 -20.04
C TYR A 234 0.69 -4.43 -18.96
N ARG A 235 0.08 -5.57 -19.33
CA ARG A 235 -0.09 -6.72 -18.42
C ARG A 235 1.28 -7.28 -18.04
N LYS A 236 2.18 -7.51 -18.99
CA LYS A 236 3.54 -8.03 -18.72
C LYS A 236 4.33 -7.15 -17.75
N ILE A 237 4.30 -5.82 -17.93
CA ILE A 237 4.94 -4.85 -17.03
C ILE A 237 4.29 -4.84 -15.65
N ARG A 238 2.96 -5.01 -15.55
CA ARG A 238 2.27 -5.10 -14.26
C ARG A 238 2.59 -6.40 -13.52
N TYR A 239 2.76 -7.51 -14.23
CA TYR A 239 3.16 -8.80 -13.64
C TYR A 239 4.63 -8.82 -13.19
N PHE A 240 5.52 -8.05 -13.83
CA PHE A 240 6.92 -7.85 -13.37
C PHE A 240 7.04 -7.07 -12.05
N ASN A 241 5.98 -6.40 -11.59
CA ASN A 241 5.94 -5.76 -10.27
C ASN A 241 5.35 -6.67 -9.17
N THR A 242 4.89 -7.87 -9.52
CA THR A 242 4.20 -8.80 -8.59
C THR A 242 4.87 -10.17 -8.45
N THR A 243 6.13 -10.31 -8.82
CA THR A 243 6.99 -11.45 -8.43
C THR A 243 8.17 -10.99 -7.55
#